data_AF-A0A2A5MB76-F1
#
_entry.id   AF-A0A2A5MB76-F1
#
_cell.length_a   1.000
_cell.length_b   1.000
_cell.length_c   1.000
_cell.angle_alpha   90.00
_cell.angle_beta   90.00
_cell.angle_gamma   90.00
#
_symmetry.space_group_name_H-M   'P 1'
#
loop_
_entity.id
_entity.type
_entity.pdbx_description
1 polymer ?
#
loop_
_entity_poly.entity_id
_entity_poly.type
_entity_poly.pdbx_seq_one_letter_code
_entity_poly.pdbx_strand_id
1 'polypeptide(L)'
;MTRLRLIVYRYNVKSSVKRIVASVKEGKRVAFIAHQNLDLRYVVVSMFSSMLPDQSRVIHGPFGFGMDTEIEFIKKRNSADEGYLVIFLNQLDSYSWLKLIAGDSPEKAIAYNFDFIPDLESENETK
;
A
#
# COMPACT_ATOMS: atom_id res chain seq x y z
N MET A 1 2.50 24.46 -2.12
CA MET A 1 2.67 23.41 -1.09
C MET A 1 3.65 23.94 -0.03
N THR A 2 3.37 23.89 1.27
CA THR A 2 4.29 24.41 2.31
C THR A 2 5.11 23.29 2.95
N ARG A 3 6.39 23.56 3.27
CA ARG A 3 7.30 22.60 3.91
C ARG A 3 6.77 22.06 5.24
N LEU A 4 6.07 22.90 6.01
CA LEU A 4 5.43 22.53 7.28
C LEU A 4 4.35 21.46 7.08
N ARG A 5 3.48 21.62 6.07
CA ARG A 5 2.38 20.68 5.79
C ARG A 5 2.89 19.28 5.45
N LEU A 6 4.00 19.18 4.70
CA LEU A 6 4.64 17.89 4.40
C LEU A 6 5.23 17.20 5.64
N ILE A 7 5.80 17.97 6.57
CA ILE A 7 6.33 17.45 7.83
C ILE A 7 5.20 16.88 8.69
N VAL A 8 4.08 17.60 8.80
CA VAL A 8 2.90 17.16 9.55
C VAL A 8 2.37 15.85 8.96
N TYR A 9 2.16 15.77 7.63
CA TYR A 9 1.71 14.53 7.01
C TYR A 9 2.65 13.35 7.26
N ARG A 10 3.97 13.56 7.14
CA ARG A 10 4.95 12.52 7.41
C ARG A 10 4.89 12.03 8.87
N TYR A 11 4.62 12.93 9.82
CA TYR A 11 4.50 12.58 11.23
C TYR A 11 3.26 11.72 11.48
N ASN A 12 2.09 12.17 11.00
CA ASN A 12 0.81 11.52 11.25
C ASN A 12 0.75 10.09 10.70
N VAL A 13 1.39 9.84 9.56
CA VAL A 13 1.34 8.50 8.91
C VAL A 13 2.46 7.56 9.33
N LYS A 14 3.39 8.03 10.15
CA LYS A 14 4.65 7.32 10.44
C LYS A 14 4.42 5.97 11.10
N SER A 15 3.50 5.87 12.07
CA SER A 15 3.21 4.59 12.75
C SER A 15 2.58 3.60 11.78
N SER A 16 1.61 4.06 10.99
CA SER A 16 0.85 3.24 10.05
C SER A 16 1.75 2.67 8.96
N VAL A 17 2.60 3.52 8.37
CA VAL A 17 3.61 3.09 7.38
C VAL A 17 4.54 2.05 8.00
N LYS A 18 5.02 2.26 9.24
CA LYS A 18 5.87 1.27 9.92
C LYS A 18 5.18 -0.08 10.10
N ARG A 19 3.90 -0.11 10.48
CA ARG A 19 3.13 -1.35 10.64
C ARG A 19 3.00 -2.09 9.30
N ILE A 20 2.63 -1.38 8.24
CA ILE A 20 2.53 -1.96 6.89
C ILE A 20 3.88 -2.54 6.45
N VAL A 21 4.96 -1.79 6.65
CA VAL A 21 6.32 -2.26 6.32
C VAL A 21 6.72 -3.49 7.13
N ALA A 22 6.34 -3.56 8.41
CA ALA A 22 6.60 -4.73 9.25
C ALA A 22 5.85 -5.96 8.71
N SER A 23 4.57 -5.84 8.38
CA SER A 23 3.78 -6.94 7.80
C SER A 23 4.41 -7.47 6.50
N VAL A 24 4.88 -6.59 5.61
CA VAL A 24 5.59 -7.01 4.40
C VAL A 24 6.86 -7.78 4.73
N LYS A 25 7.65 -7.32 5.71
CA LYS A 25 8.88 -8.00 6.15
C LYS A 25 8.62 -9.34 6.82
N GLU A 26 7.43 -9.54 7.41
CA GLU A 26 6.95 -10.82 7.94
C GLU A 26 6.43 -11.77 6.85
N GLY A 27 6.49 -11.38 5.57
CA GLY A 27 6.06 -12.20 4.44
C GLY A 27 4.60 -11.97 4.01
N LYS A 28 3.92 -10.95 4.55
CA LYS A 28 2.54 -10.63 4.14
C LYS A 28 2.50 -9.93 2.78
N ARG A 29 1.43 -10.22 2.03
CA ARG A 29 1.12 -9.65 0.72
C ARG A 29 0.13 -8.51 0.92
N VAL A 30 0.63 -7.28 0.89
CA VAL A 30 -0.14 -6.12 1.29
C VAL A 30 -0.67 -5.38 0.07
N ALA A 31 -1.99 -5.20 0.01
CA ALA A 31 -2.67 -4.26 -0.87
C ALA A 31 -2.94 -2.96 -0.10
N PHE A 32 -2.41 -1.85 -0.57
CA PHE A 32 -2.60 -0.54 0.06
C PHE A 32 -3.31 0.42 -0.90
N ILE A 33 -4.45 0.95 -0.48
CA ILE A 33 -5.23 1.94 -1.25
C ILE A 33 -4.87 3.32 -0.74
N ALA A 34 -4.27 4.14 -1.60
CA ALA A 34 -3.80 5.46 -1.23
C ALA A 34 -4.94 6.50 -1.15
N HIS A 35 -4.81 7.41 -0.19
CA HIS A 35 -5.75 8.51 0.04
C HIS A 35 -5.95 9.39 -1.21
N GLN A 36 -7.12 10.01 -1.35
CA GLN A 36 -7.45 10.89 -2.50
C GLN A 36 -6.64 12.20 -2.53
N ASN A 37 -6.37 12.79 -1.36
CA ASN A 37 -5.45 13.93 -1.20
C ASN A 37 -4.06 13.63 -1.79
N LEU A 38 -3.71 14.35 -2.86
CA LEU A 38 -2.49 14.14 -3.63
C LEU A 38 -1.21 14.40 -2.83
N ASP A 39 -1.22 15.41 -1.94
CA ASP A 39 -0.05 15.75 -1.13
C ASP A 39 0.27 14.64 -0.12
N LEU A 40 -0.77 14.13 0.56
CA LEU A 40 -0.65 13.04 1.52
C LEU A 40 -0.24 11.74 0.84
N ARG A 41 -0.88 11.43 -0.29
CA ARG A 41 -0.53 10.30 -1.16
C ARG A 41 0.94 10.34 -1.54
N TYR A 42 1.44 11.48 -2.01
CA TYR A 42 2.84 11.63 -2.40
C TYR A 42 3.80 11.34 -1.23
N VAL A 43 3.50 11.89 -0.05
CA VAL A 43 4.28 11.62 1.17
C VAL A 43 4.32 10.13 1.49
N VAL A 44 3.17 9.46 1.51
CA VAL A 44 3.07 8.04 1.87
C VAL A 44 3.78 7.15 0.85
N VAL A 45 3.56 7.36 -0.44
CA VAL A 45 4.23 6.60 -1.52
C VAL A 45 5.75 6.78 -1.45
N SER A 46 6.22 8.00 -1.16
CA SER A 46 7.67 8.26 -1.00
C SER A 46 8.27 7.50 0.20
N MET A 47 7.50 7.36 1.29
CA MET A 47 7.96 6.62 2.47
C MET A 47 8.04 5.12 2.18
N PHE A 48 7.05 4.55 1.49
CA PHE A 48 7.11 3.14 1.08
C PHE A 48 8.25 2.87 0.11
N SER A 49 8.43 3.71 -0.91
CA SER A 49 9.53 3.56 -1.89
C SER A 49 10.90 3.58 -1.22
N SER A 50 11.07 4.37 -0.16
CA SER A 50 12.32 4.42 0.60
C SER A 50 12.54 3.21 1.52
N MET A 51 11.45 2.59 2.02
CA MET A 51 11.54 1.50 3.02
C MET A 51 11.45 0.10 2.40
N LEU A 52 10.85 -0.01 1.22
CA LEU A 52 10.58 -1.24 0.47
C LEU A 52 10.89 -1.03 -1.03
N PRO A 53 12.12 -0.67 -1.41
CA PRO A 53 12.45 -0.27 -2.78
C PRO A 53 12.18 -1.37 -3.81
N ASP A 54 12.42 -2.64 -3.44
CA ASP A 54 12.27 -3.77 -4.35
C ASP A 54 10.97 -4.56 -4.11
N GLN A 55 10.37 -4.41 -2.93
CA GLN A 55 9.17 -5.12 -2.50
C GLN A 55 7.89 -4.31 -2.72
N SER A 56 7.98 -3.05 -3.15
CA SER A 56 6.81 -2.22 -3.41
C SER A 56 6.62 -1.92 -4.89
N ARG A 57 5.35 -1.90 -5.32
CA ARG A 57 4.99 -1.50 -6.69
C ARG A 57 3.71 -0.68 -6.69
N VAL A 58 3.72 0.44 -7.43
CA VAL A 58 2.51 1.21 -7.71
C VAL A 58 1.86 0.62 -8.95
N ILE A 59 0.56 0.36 -8.88
CA ILE A 59 -0.22 -0.13 -10.01
C ILE A 59 -1.06 1.02 -10.58
N HIS A 60 -1.00 1.15 -11.90
CA HIS A 60 -1.65 2.22 -12.64
C HIS A 60 -2.80 1.68 -13.49
N GLY A 61 -3.92 1.33 -12.84
CA GLY A 61 -5.15 0.94 -13.52
C GLY A 61 -5.69 -0.44 -13.17
N PRO A 62 -6.85 -0.79 -13.75
CA PRO A 62 -7.50 -2.07 -13.52
C PRO A 62 -6.71 -3.22 -14.15
N PHE A 63 -6.88 -4.42 -13.60
CA PHE A 63 -6.27 -5.63 -14.11
C PHE A 63 -6.65 -5.88 -15.59
N GLY A 64 -5.66 -6.09 -16.48
CA GLY A 64 -5.91 -6.27 -17.91
C GLY A 64 -4.70 -6.09 -18.82
N PHE A 65 -4.97 -5.70 -20.07
CA PHE A 65 -3.96 -5.59 -21.13
C PHE A 65 -2.87 -4.56 -20.81
N GLY A 66 -1.61 -4.92 -21.04
CA GLY A 66 -0.45 -4.06 -20.79
C GLY A 66 0.05 -4.03 -19.34
N MET A 67 -0.43 -4.94 -18.50
CA MET A 67 -0.03 -5.06 -17.08
C MET A 67 0.92 -6.24 -16.82
N ASP A 68 1.57 -6.76 -17.85
CA ASP A 68 2.37 -8.00 -17.78
C ASP A 68 3.47 -7.91 -16.71
N THR A 69 4.11 -6.74 -16.58
CA THR A 69 5.18 -6.49 -15.60
C THR A 69 4.71 -6.56 -14.15
N GLU A 70 3.53 -6.01 -13.85
CA GLU A 70 2.91 -6.02 -12.53
C GLU A 70 2.41 -7.42 -12.17
N ILE A 71 1.84 -8.11 -13.17
CA ILE A 71 1.38 -9.49 -13.03
C ILE A 71 2.56 -10.42 -12.74
N GLU A 72 3.65 -10.30 -13.50
CA GLU A 72 4.86 -11.09 -13.30
C GLU A 72 5.47 -10.83 -11.93
N PHE A 73 5.54 -9.56 -11.51
CA PHE A 73 6.01 -9.19 -10.17
C PHE A 73 5.21 -9.90 -9.07
N ILE A 74 3.87 -9.84 -9.12
CA ILE A 74 3.01 -10.47 -8.12
C ILE A 74 3.16 -11.99 -8.14
N LYS A 75 3.11 -12.61 -9.33
CA LYS A 75 3.24 -14.07 -9.47
C LYS A 75 4.57 -14.57 -8.94
N LYS A 76 5.68 -13.93 -9.32
CA LYS A 76 7.03 -14.31 -8.88
C LYS A 76 7.13 -14.28 -7.35
N ARG A 77 6.64 -13.22 -6.70
CA ARG A 77 6.69 -13.10 -5.24
C ARG A 77 5.73 -14.04 -4.53
N ASN A 78 4.54 -14.26 -5.08
CA ASN A 78 3.61 -15.27 -4.57
C ASN A 78 4.26 -16.67 -4.58
N SER A 79 4.93 -17.05 -5.68
CA SER A 79 5.61 -18.34 -5.81
C SER A 79 6.84 -18.47 -4.91
N ALA A 80 7.54 -17.37 -4.64
CA ALA A 80 8.68 -17.33 -3.72
C ALA A 80 8.28 -17.23 -2.24
N ASP A 81 6.98 -17.13 -1.95
CA ASP A 81 6.43 -16.85 -0.62
C ASP A 81 7.00 -15.58 0.04
N GLU A 82 7.35 -14.59 -0.79
CA GLU A 82 7.89 -13.31 -0.33
C GLU A 82 6.77 -12.30 -0.11
N GLY A 83 6.89 -11.54 0.98
CA GLY A 83 6.02 -10.40 1.23
C GLY A 83 6.27 -9.26 0.24
N TYR A 84 5.21 -8.51 -0.07
CA TYR A 84 5.29 -7.33 -0.92
C TYR A 84 4.16 -6.36 -0.66
N LEU A 85 4.32 -5.15 -1.19
CA LEU A 85 3.36 -4.08 -1.13
C LEU A 85 2.93 -3.69 -2.55
N VAL A 86 1.64 -3.79 -2.82
CA VAL A 86 1.01 -3.18 -3.98
C VAL A 86 0.30 -1.91 -3.54
N ILE A 87 0.56 -0.80 -4.24
CA ILE A 87 -0.05 0.50 -3.96
C ILE A 87 -1.03 0.84 -5.08
N PHE A 88 -2.29 1.02 -4.72
CA PHE A 88 -3.35 1.47 -5.62
C PHE A 88 -3.62 2.95 -5.41
N LEU A 89 -3.67 3.71 -6.52
CA LEU A 89 -3.93 5.15 -6.48
C LEU A 89 -5.44 5.48 -6.43
N ASN A 90 -6.28 4.48 -6.62
CA ASN A 90 -7.72 4.57 -6.42
C ASN A 90 -8.27 3.23 -5.93
N GLN A 91 -9.49 3.25 -5.39
CA GLN A 91 -10.12 2.07 -4.81
C GLN A 91 -10.62 1.08 -5.89
N LEU A 92 -11.07 1.58 -7.05
CA LEU A 92 -11.61 0.76 -8.13
C LEU A 92 -10.59 -0.25 -8.66
N ASP A 93 -9.35 0.21 -8.86
CA ASP A 93 -8.27 -0.64 -9.33
C ASP A 93 -8.07 -1.81 -8.36
N SER A 94 -7.99 -1.52 -7.05
CA SER A 94 -7.66 -2.52 -6.03
C SER A 94 -8.52 -3.78 -6.11
N TYR A 95 -9.82 -3.65 -6.33
CA TYR A 95 -10.76 -4.78 -6.38
C TYR A 95 -10.40 -5.81 -7.46
N SER A 96 -9.94 -5.34 -8.63
CA SER A 96 -9.58 -6.21 -9.74
C SER A 96 -8.30 -7.02 -9.49
N TRP A 97 -7.45 -6.57 -8.55
CA TRP A 97 -6.15 -7.18 -8.25
C TRP A 97 -6.14 -8.04 -6.98
N LEU A 98 -7.09 -7.84 -6.05
CA LEU A 98 -7.11 -8.52 -4.75
C LEU A 98 -7.05 -10.05 -4.87
N LYS A 99 -7.78 -10.64 -5.84
CA LYS A 99 -7.77 -12.09 -6.05
C LYS A 99 -6.39 -12.60 -6.48
N LEU A 100 -5.67 -11.85 -7.31
CA LEU A 100 -4.32 -12.20 -7.74
C LEU A 100 -3.30 -12.06 -6.60
N ILE A 101 -3.44 -11.03 -5.77
CA ILE A 101 -2.58 -10.79 -4.60
C ILE A 101 -2.79 -11.89 -3.55
N ALA A 102 -4.04 -12.26 -3.28
CA ALA A 102 -4.37 -13.39 -2.40
C ALA A 102 -3.75 -14.70 -2.94
N GLY A 103 -3.84 -14.92 -4.25
CA GLY A 103 -3.36 -16.16 -4.88
C GLY A 103 -3.97 -17.37 -4.17
N ASP A 104 -3.15 -18.38 -3.90
CA ASP A 104 -3.55 -19.61 -3.19
C ASP A 104 -3.42 -19.50 -1.66
N SER A 105 -3.09 -18.31 -1.12
CA SER A 105 -2.78 -18.11 0.32
C SER A 105 -3.45 -16.84 0.85
N PRO A 106 -4.79 -16.78 0.90
CA PRO A 106 -5.53 -15.59 1.32
C PRO A 106 -5.21 -15.13 2.75
N GLU A 107 -4.79 -16.03 3.65
CA GLU A 107 -4.37 -15.74 5.02
C GLU A 107 -3.06 -14.93 5.12
N LYS A 108 -2.30 -14.86 4.03
CA LYS A 108 -1.10 -14.02 3.90
C LYS A 108 -1.41 -12.67 3.25
N ALA A 109 -2.59 -12.49 2.68
CA ALA A 109 -2.99 -11.24 2.04
C ALA A 109 -3.71 -10.30 3.01
N ILE A 110 -3.31 -9.04 3.01
CA ILE A 110 -3.87 -8.00 3.87
C ILE A 110 -4.18 -6.78 3.01
N ALA A 111 -5.37 -6.22 3.16
CA ALA A 111 -5.75 -4.97 2.52
C ALA A 111 -5.81 -3.84 3.55
N TYR A 112 -5.11 -2.74 3.27
CA TYR A 112 -5.20 -1.48 4.00
C TYR A 112 -5.83 -0.42 3.10
N ASN A 113 -6.91 0.18 3.56
CA ASN A 113 -7.39 1.42 2.99
C ASN A 113 -6.91 2.57 3.89
N PHE A 114 -6.17 3.51 3.31
CA PHE A 114 -5.59 4.60 4.06
C PHE A 114 -6.65 5.42 4.81
N ASP A 115 -7.83 5.60 4.21
CA ASP A 115 -8.93 6.39 4.78
C ASP A 115 -9.52 5.74 6.05
N PHE A 116 -9.20 4.46 6.32
CA PHE A 116 -9.73 3.66 7.44
C PHE A 116 -8.61 3.07 8.31
N ILE A 117 -7.45 3.75 8.38
CA ILE A 117 -6.37 3.31 9.27
C ILE A 117 -6.71 3.76 10.71
N PRO A 118 -6.84 2.83 11.69
CA PRO A 118 -7.31 3.15 13.04
C PRO A 118 -6.48 4.18 13.81
N ASP A 119 -5.16 4.23 13.53
CA ASP A 119 -4.25 5.21 14.13
C ASP A 119 -4.54 6.66 13.67
N LEU A 120 -5.23 6.84 12.54
CA LEU A 120 -5.63 8.14 12.00
C LEU A 120 -7.06 8.52 12.39
N GLU A 121 -7.92 7.55 12.71
CA GLU A 121 -9.29 7.79 13.19
C GLU A 121 -9.31 8.17 14.68
N SER A 122 -8.43 7.59 15.49
CA SER A 122 -8.36 7.88 16.94
C SER A 122 -7.94 9.31 17.29
N GLU A 123 -7.34 10.06 16.36
CA GLU A 123 -7.09 11.50 16.51
C GLU A 123 -8.35 12.37 16.28
N ASN A 124 -9.44 11.83 15.73
CA ASN A 124 -10.66 12.57 15.42
C ASN A 124 -11.84 12.31 16.37
N GLU A 125 -11.73 11.39 17.34
CA GLU A 125 -12.81 11.07 18.30
C GLU A 125 -12.74 11.83 19.64
N THR A 126 -11.85 12.82 19.77
CA THR A 126 -11.88 13.77 20.90
C THR A 126 -12.02 15.21 20.42
N LYS A 127 -13.26 15.58 20.06
CA LYS A 127 -13.75 16.96 20.13
C LYS A 127 -15.16 16.99 20.69
#